data_AF-A0A1V6DXS9-F1
#
_entry.id   AF-A0A1V6DXS9-F1
#
_cell.length_a   1.000
_cell.length_b   1.000
_cell.length_c   1.000
_cell.angle_alpha   90.00
_cell.angle_beta   90.00
_cell.angle_gamma   90.00
#
_symmetry.space_group_name_H-M   'P 1'
#
loop_
_entity.id
_entity.type
_entity.pdbx_description
1 polymer ?
#
loop_
_entity_poly.entity_id
_entity_poly.type
_entity_poly.pdbx_seq_one_letter_code
_entity_poly.pdbx_strand_id
1 'polypeptide(L)'
;MFNDLNKQVPASNAVDDIFAETESTVRSSEQKVNIEAQSAGLSAPFAGEDKSGDNSSGVKIKFILIIILALVILAAAAYLVYAKITRNAADQALDSPVLNNNVAPIVKTDNSVGAVVMPEVQSPEVNATATTSDISPVVTPNIISATETPVAVTAPVDSDGDSLTDAEETILGTNINLIDSDFDGLSDYEELRVYGTNPLNPDTDGDSYHDGDEVKNGYNPKGVGAL
;
A
#
# COMPACT_ATOMS: atom_id res chain seq x y z
N MET A 1 -37.19 -32.58 -38.14
CA MET A 1 -37.12 -33.76 -39.04
C MET A 1 -35.69 -33.82 -39.52
N PHE A 2 -35.01 -34.90 -39.14
CA PHE A 2 -33.58 -35.15 -39.30
C PHE A 2 -33.15 -35.18 -40.77
N ASN A 3 -31.91 -34.75 -41.05
CA ASN A 3 -31.15 -35.33 -42.16
C ASN A 3 -29.65 -35.26 -41.87
N ASP A 4 -29.10 -36.44 -41.60
CA ASP A 4 -27.69 -36.78 -41.69
C ASP A 4 -27.11 -36.44 -43.07
N LEU A 5 -25.85 -36.00 -43.11
CA LEU A 5 -24.92 -36.53 -44.12
C LEU A 5 -23.47 -36.42 -43.63
N ASN A 6 -23.03 -37.55 -43.09
CA ASN A 6 -21.66 -37.98 -42.89
C ASN A 6 -20.80 -37.77 -44.17
N LYS A 7 -19.70 -37.02 -44.07
CA LYS A 7 -18.58 -37.13 -45.00
C LYS A 7 -17.26 -37.08 -44.23
N GLN A 8 -16.65 -38.26 -44.12
CA GLN A 8 -15.31 -38.49 -43.60
C GLN A 8 -14.21 -38.01 -44.56
N VAL A 9 -12.97 -38.03 -44.01
CA VAL A 9 -11.62 -38.27 -44.63
C VAL A 9 -10.65 -37.08 -44.41
N PRO A 10 -9.35 -37.31 -44.06
CA PRO A 10 -8.84 -37.02 -42.71
C PRO A 10 -7.45 -36.31 -42.72
N ALA A 11 -6.76 -36.38 -41.58
CA ALA A 11 -5.31 -36.30 -41.38
C ALA A 11 -4.63 -34.92 -41.52
N SER A 12 -4.11 -34.41 -40.41
CA SER A 12 -2.69 -34.61 -40.02
C SER A 12 -2.19 -33.46 -39.15
N ASN A 13 -1.32 -33.83 -38.20
CA ASN A 13 -0.42 -32.96 -37.41
C ASN A 13 -0.99 -32.38 -36.10
N ALA A 14 -1.21 -33.28 -35.14
CA ALA A 14 -0.95 -32.96 -33.74
C ALA A 14 0.50 -33.38 -33.43
N VAL A 15 1.32 -32.43 -32.99
CA VAL A 15 2.74 -32.61 -32.72
C VAL A 15 2.91 -32.71 -31.20
N ASP A 16 3.28 -33.91 -30.77
CA ASP A 16 4.10 -34.31 -29.62
C ASP A 16 3.76 -33.83 -28.21
N ASP A 17 3.00 -34.69 -27.51
CA ASP A 17 2.99 -34.81 -26.04
C ASP A 17 4.31 -35.42 -25.54
N ILE A 18 5.14 -34.60 -24.90
CA ILE A 18 6.42 -34.99 -24.29
C ILE A 18 6.19 -35.37 -22.82
N PHE A 19 5.52 -36.48 -22.53
CA PHE A 19 5.61 -37.16 -21.22
C PHE A 19 5.21 -38.63 -21.39
N ALA A 20 6.15 -39.45 -21.84
CA ALA A 20 5.99 -40.91 -21.87
C ALA A 20 6.68 -41.54 -20.64
N GLU A 21 5.90 -42.37 -19.96
CA GLU A 21 6.21 -43.18 -18.79
C GLU A 21 7.46 -44.07 -18.96
N THR A 22 8.21 -44.27 -17.87
CA THR A 22 8.98 -45.50 -17.67
C THR A 22 8.82 -46.01 -16.23
N GLU A 23 7.68 -46.65 -15.96
CA GLU A 23 7.62 -47.71 -14.95
C GLU A 23 7.54 -49.07 -15.67
N SER A 24 8.57 -49.90 -15.53
CA SER A 24 8.45 -51.33 -15.80
C SER A 24 9.43 -52.12 -14.95
N THR A 25 8.88 -52.65 -13.87
CA THR A 25 9.35 -53.78 -13.07
C THR A 25 9.89 -54.92 -13.95
N VAL A 26 11.09 -55.44 -13.66
CA VAL A 26 11.49 -56.82 -14.00
C VAL A 26 12.14 -57.48 -12.79
N ARG A 27 11.50 -58.57 -12.33
CA ARG A 27 11.97 -59.51 -11.33
C ARG A 27 12.81 -60.62 -11.99
N SER A 28 13.84 -61.07 -11.26
CA SER A 28 14.24 -62.47 -11.06
C SER A 28 14.56 -63.39 -12.25
N SER A 29 15.83 -63.81 -12.38
CA SER A 29 16.25 -65.22 -12.17
C SER A 29 17.72 -65.47 -12.58
N GLU A 30 18.50 -65.97 -11.62
CA GLU A 30 19.63 -66.93 -11.68
C GLU A 30 20.40 -67.17 -12.99
N GLN A 31 21.72 -66.95 -12.96
CA GLN A 31 22.66 -67.85 -13.64
C GLN A 31 24.02 -67.91 -12.90
N LYS A 32 24.28 -69.06 -12.26
CA LYS A 32 25.58 -69.49 -11.71
C LYS A 32 26.57 -69.75 -12.84
N VAL A 33 27.80 -69.21 -12.76
CA VAL A 33 29.02 -69.91 -13.22
C VAL A 33 30.16 -69.63 -12.22
N ASN A 34 30.78 -70.72 -11.81
CA ASN A 34 31.82 -70.88 -10.80
C ASN A 34 33.18 -70.98 -11.51
N ILE A 35 34.20 -70.20 -11.14
CA ILE A 35 35.61 -70.50 -11.44
C ILE A 35 36.44 -70.38 -10.16
N GLU A 36 37.23 -71.42 -9.94
CA GLU A 36 37.94 -71.78 -8.72
C GLU A 36 39.29 -71.06 -8.54
N ALA A 37 39.52 -70.68 -7.27
CA ALA A 37 40.73 -70.64 -6.45
C ALA A 37 42.16 -70.66 -7.05
N GLN A 38 42.96 -69.70 -6.57
CA GLN A 38 44.38 -69.76 -6.13
C GLN A 38 44.70 -68.35 -5.57
N SER A 39 45.42 -68.07 -4.48
CA SER A 39 46.29 -68.81 -3.56
C SER A 39 46.73 -67.84 -2.44
N ALA A 40 46.88 -68.36 -1.22
CA ALA A 40 47.77 -67.90 -0.14
C ALA A 40 47.72 -66.43 0.36
N GLY A 41 47.37 -66.28 1.65
CA GLY A 41 47.43 -64.99 2.35
C GLY A 41 48.83 -64.57 2.77
N LEU A 42 48.97 -63.29 3.12
CA LEU A 42 49.90 -62.80 4.14
C LEU A 42 49.59 -61.32 4.46
N SER A 43 49.51 -61.02 5.77
CA SER A 43 49.76 -59.72 6.41
C SER A 43 49.05 -58.47 5.90
N ALA A 44 48.06 -58.00 6.67
CA ALA A 44 47.87 -56.57 6.84
C ALA A 44 49.05 -55.99 7.65
N PRO A 45 49.61 -54.85 7.22
CA PRO A 45 49.83 -53.78 8.18
C PRO A 45 49.40 -52.42 7.61
N PHE A 46 48.50 -51.78 8.34
CA PHE A 46 48.56 -50.37 8.73
C PHE A 46 49.43 -49.46 7.85
N ALA A 47 48.79 -48.74 6.93
CA ALA A 47 49.32 -47.49 6.38
C ALA A 47 48.22 -46.45 6.53
N GLY A 48 48.48 -45.46 7.38
CA GLY A 48 47.52 -44.44 7.75
C GLY A 48 47.12 -43.58 6.57
N GLU A 49 45.82 -43.46 6.36
CA GLU A 49 45.25 -42.25 5.79
C GLU A 49 45.27 -41.20 6.91
N ASP A 50 46.17 -40.24 6.73
CA ASP A 50 46.13 -38.95 7.35
C ASP A 50 44.76 -38.31 7.11
N LYS A 51 43.87 -38.47 8.09
CA LYS A 51 42.82 -37.46 8.29
C LYS A 51 43.54 -36.19 8.68
N SER A 52 43.88 -35.39 7.67
CA SER A 52 44.08 -33.96 7.78
C SER A 52 42.79 -33.41 8.40
N GLY A 53 42.80 -33.36 9.72
CA GLY A 53 41.77 -32.76 10.55
C GLY A 53 41.77 -31.28 10.23
N ASP A 54 40.91 -30.92 9.29
CA ASP A 54 40.62 -29.55 8.91
C ASP A 54 40.21 -28.75 10.15
N ASN A 55 41.16 -27.96 10.66
CA ASN A 55 40.96 -27.02 11.75
C ASN A 55 40.03 -25.84 11.36
N SER A 56 39.41 -25.86 10.16
CA SER A 56 38.38 -24.91 9.72
C SER A 56 37.10 -24.99 10.56
N SER A 57 36.82 -26.08 11.28
CA SER A 57 35.67 -26.12 12.20
C SER A 57 35.77 -25.07 13.31
N GLY A 58 36.97 -24.87 13.88
CA GLY A 58 37.20 -23.85 14.91
C GLY A 58 37.11 -22.43 14.38
N VAL A 59 37.49 -22.19 13.12
CA VAL A 59 37.37 -20.88 12.47
C VAL A 59 35.92 -20.59 12.10
N LYS A 60 35.19 -21.58 11.56
CA LYS A 60 33.76 -21.48 11.22
C LYS A 60 32.90 -21.22 12.46
N ILE A 61 33.15 -21.93 13.57
CA ILE A 61 32.44 -21.71 14.82
C ILE A 61 32.72 -20.30 15.37
N LYS A 62 33.98 -19.85 15.35
CA LYS A 62 34.33 -18.48 15.77
C LYS A 62 33.67 -17.43 14.86
N PHE A 63 33.60 -17.68 13.56
CA PHE A 63 32.92 -16.80 12.61
C PHE A 63 31.42 -16.70 12.89
N ILE A 64 30.76 -17.83 13.17
CA ILE A 64 29.35 -17.88 13.58
C ILE A 64 29.13 -17.12 14.89
N LEU A 65 30.01 -17.28 15.88
CA LEU A 65 29.91 -16.55 17.16
C LEU A 65 30.08 -15.03 16.98
N ILE A 66 30.96 -14.60 16.07
CA ILE A 66 31.14 -13.17 15.75
C ILE A 66 29.87 -12.62 15.09
N ILE A 67 29.25 -13.37 14.18
CA ILE A 67 27.99 -12.96 13.54
C ILE A 67 26.87 -12.84 14.59
N ILE A 68 26.72 -13.84 15.46
CA ILE A 68 25.71 -13.79 16.53
C ILE A 68 25.96 -12.61 17.45
N LEU A 69 27.21 -12.34 17.84
CA LEU A 69 27.55 -11.18 18.66
C LEU A 69 27.23 -9.86 17.96
N ALA A 70 27.52 -9.75 16.66
CA ALA A 70 27.18 -8.57 15.86
C ALA A 70 25.66 -8.36 15.77
N LEU A 71 24.87 -9.43 15.60
CA LEU A 71 23.42 -9.35 15.58
C LEU A 71 22.85 -8.93 16.94
N VAL A 72 23.41 -9.42 18.05
CA VAL A 72 23.01 -9.01 19.41
C VAL A 72 23.31 -7.53 19.65
N ILE A 73 24.49 -7.05 19.23
CA ILE A 73 24.85 -5.63 19.33
C ILE A 73 23.91 -4.77 18.47
N LEU A 74 23.60 -5.20 17.26
CA LEU A 74 22.69 -4.50 16.36
C LEU A 74 21.28 -4.42 16.95
N ALA A 75 20.77 -5.52 17.51
CA ALA A 75 19.47 -5.56 18.19
C ALA A 75 19.45 -4.65 19.42
N ALA A 76 20.52 -4.62 20.22
CA ALA A 76 20.63 -3.72 21.37
C ALA A 76 20.66 -2.25 20.95
N ALA A 77 21.39 -1.91 19.88
CA ALA A 77 21.42 -0.55 19.34
C ALA A 77 20.04 -0.12 18.82
N ALA A 78 19.35 -0.98 18.06
CA ALA A 78 17.99 -0.73 17.60
C ALA A 78 17.02 -0.52 18.77
N TYR A 79 17.13 -1.34 19.82
CA TYR A 79 16.32 -1.19 21.03
C TYR A 79 16.58 0.14 21.75
N LEU A 80 17.82 0.60 21.84
CA LEU A 80 18.15 1.89 22.46
C LEU A 80 17.58 3.07 21.66
N VAL A 81 17.60 3.00 20.32
CA VAL A 81 16.98 4.01 19.46
C VAL A 81 15.46 4.01 19.65
N TYR A 82 14.83 2.85 19.62
CA TYR A 82 13.39 2.69 19.88
C TYR A 82 12.98 3.23 21.26
N ALA A 83 13.76 2.90 22.30
CA ALA A 83 13.54 3.39 23.66
C ALA A 83 13.71 4.92 23.78
N LYS A 84 14.57 5.54 22.96
CA LYS A 84 14.74 7.00 22.94
C LYS A 84 13.55 7.71 22.30
N ILE A 85 13.05 7.19 21.18
CA ILE A 85 11.88 7.75 20.48
C ILE A 85 10.63 7.66 21.36
N THR A 86 10.40 6.51 22.00
CA THR A 86 9.23 6.29 22.86
C THR A 86 9.27 7.06 24.19
N ARG A 87 10.46 7.38 24.74
CA ARG A 87 10.57 8.26 25.91
C ARG A 87 10.23 9.72 25.58
N ASN A 88 10.60 10.21 24.41
CA ASN A 88 10.26 11.57 23.99
C ASN A 88 8.75 11.78 23.78
N ALA A 89 8.00 10.72 23.50
CA ALA A 89 6.53 10.78 23.38
C ALA A 89 5.81 10.91 24.75
N ALA A 90 6.46 10.53 25.87
CA ALA A 90 5.85 10.62 27.20
C ALA A 90 5.93 12.03 27.82
N ASP A 91 6.89 12.86 27.39
CA ASP A 91 7.06 14.23 27.90
C ASP A 91 6.13 15.25 27.20
N GLN A 92 5.44 14.85 26.13
CA GLN A 92 4.47 15.69 25.40
C GLN A 92 3.03 15.57 25.92
N ALA A 93 2.80 14.76 26.97
CA ALA A 93 1.47 14.52 27.55
C ALA A 93 1.15 15.37 28.81
N LEU A 94 1.92 16.43 29.10
CA LEU A 94 1.73 17.26 30.32
C LEU A 94 1.60 18.77 30.06
N ASP A 95 1.35 19.21 28.83
CA ASP A 95 0.93 20.59 28.56
C ASP A 95 -0.42 20.61 27.85
N SER A 96 -1.47 20.16 28.56
CA SER A 96 -2.83 20.45 28.15
C SER A 96 -3.06 21.97 28.24
N PRO A 97 -3.46 22.66 27.16
CA PRO A 97 -3.81 24.07 27.26
C PRO A 97 -4.99 24.23 28.21
N VAL A 98 -4.76 24.97 29.29
CA VAL A 98 -5.80 25.42 30.21
C VAL A 98 -6.81 26.25 29.41
N LEU A 99 -7.98 25.69 29.16
CA LEU A 99 -9.11 26.40 28.58
C LEU A 99 -9.53 27.51 29.55
N ASN A 100 -9.09 28.73 29.29
CA ASN A 100 -9.47 29.91 30.05
C ASN A 100 -10.87 30.37 29.64
N ASN A 101 -11.90 29.71 30.18
CA ASN A 101 -13.28 30.16 30.06
C ASN A 101 -13.53 31.44 30.88
N ASN A 102 -13.03 32.58 30.39
CA ASN A 102 -13.50 33.90 30.76
C ASN A 102 -14.27 34.51 29.58
N VAL A 103 -15.43 33.93 29.29
CA VAL A 103 -16.49 34.64 28.54
C VAL A 103 -17.51 35.12 29.56
N ALA A 104 -17.67 36.45 29.60
CA ALA A 104 -18.64 37.16 30.43
C ALA A 104 -20.08 36.64 30.24
N PRO A 105 -20.97 36.78 31.24
CA PRO A 105 -22.34 36.27 31.14
C PRO A 105 -23.12 37.07 30.09
N ILE A 106 -23.42 36.40 28.97
CA ILE A 106 -24.30 36.93 27.93
C ILE A 106 -25.71 36.97 28.52
N VAL A 107 -26.27 38.17 28.55
CA VAL A 107 -27.63 38.48 28.98
C VAL A 107 -28.62 37.58 28.25
N LYS A 108 -29.39 36.79 29.01
CA LYS A 108 -30.61 36.15 28.51
C LYS A 108 -31.57 37.24 28.04
N THR A 109 -31.79 37.32 26.74
CA THR A 109 -32.98 37.94 26.19
C THR A 109 -33.95 36.80 25.86
N ASP A 110 -35.00 36.69 26.66
CA ASP A 110 -36.13 35.82 26.37
C ASP A 110 -36.80 36.33 25.09
N ASN A 111 -36.76 35.52 24.02
CA ASN A 111 -37.67 35.68 22.90
C ASN A 111 -38.23 34.31 22.52
N SER A 112 -39.11 33.80 23.38
CA SER A 112 -39.97 32.67 23.09
C SER A 112 -41.14 33.17 22.23
N VAL A 113 -41.02 33.02 20.91
CA VAL A 113 -42.17 33.12 20.01
C VAL A 113 -42.11 32.00 18.98
N GLY A 114 -43.06 31.07 19.12
CA GLY A 114 -43.79 30.52 17.98
C GLY A 114 -43.10 29.42 17.17
N ALA A 115 -43.41 28.18 17.54
CA ALA A 115 -43.38 27.05 16.62
C ALA A 115 -44.18 27.37 15.34
N VAL A 116 -43.53 27.28 14.18
CA VAL A 116 -44.19 27.15 12.86
C VAL A 116 -43.34 26.14 12.08
N VAL A 117 -43.67 24.86 12.19
CA VAL A 117 -44.42 24.12 11.17
C VAL A 117 -43.83 24.32 9.78
N MET A 118 -43.08 23.30 9.38
CA MET A 118 -42.57 23.05 8.04
C MET A 118 -43.72 22.47 7.19
N PRO A 119 -44.06 23.04 6.02
CA PRO A 119 -44.83 22.31 5.03
C PRO A 119 -43.91 21.84 3.89
N GLU A 120 -43.78 20.52 3.83
CA GLU A 120 -43.88 19.65 2.66
C GLU A 120 -43.62 20.28 1.26
N VAL A 121 -42.56 19.78 0.64
CA VAL A 121 -42.16 20.03 -0.75
C VAL A 121 -43.18 19.41 -1.70
N GLN A 122 -43.78 20.22 -2.58
CA GLN A 122 -44.39 19.73 -3.82
C GLN A 122 -43.62 20.25 -5.04
N SER A 123 -43.34 19.30 -5.94
CA SER A 123 -42.63 19.42 -7.20
C SER A 123 -43.27 20.42 -8.17
N PRO A 124 -42.51 21.03 -9.10
CA PRO A 124 -42.99 22.14 -9.92
C PRO A 124 -43.80 21.65 -11.13
N GLU A 125 -45.05 22.13 -11.24
CA GLU A 125 -45.84 22.06 -12.47
C GLU A 125 -45.62 23.34 -13.29
N VAL A 126 -45.23 23.14 -14.54
CA VAL A 126 -44.94 24.16 -15.55
C VAL A 126 -46.20 24.91 -15.97
N ASN A 127 -46.11 26.25 -16.07
CA ASN A 127 -46.93 26.96 -17.04
C ASN A 127 -46.25 28.23 -17.54
N ALA A 128 -46.02 28.25 -18.85
CA ALA A 128 -45.55 29.39 -19.60
C ALA A 128 -46.69 30.38 -19.83
N THR A 129 -46.41 31.68 -19.77
CA THR A 129 -47.00 32.70 -20.67
C THR A 129 -46.13 33.95 -20.65
N ALA A 130 -45.67 34.33 -21.84
CA ALA A 130 -44.85 35.50 -22.13
C ALA A 130 -45.62 36.81 -21.97
N THR A 131 -44.91 37.92 -21.71
CA THR A 131 -44.96 39.18 -22.51
C THR A 131 -44.10 40.28 -21.86
N THR A 132 -42.96 40.54 -22.51
CA THR A 132 -42.20 41.79 -22.74
C THR A 132 -42.26 42.97 -21.74
N SER A 133 -41.09 43.47 -21.32
CA SER A 133 -40.62 44.83 -21.69
C SER A 133 -39.21 45.11 -21.11
N ASP A 134 -38.34 45.57 -22.01
CA ASP A 134 -37.07 46.26 -21.83
C ASP A 134 -36.72 46.79 -20.42
N ILE A 135 -35.60 46.30 -19.86
CA ILE A 135 -34.63 47.18 -19.19
C ILE A 135 -33.21 46.63 -19.37
N SER A 136 -32.41 47.31 -20.19
CA SER A 136 -30.96 47.13 -20.31
C SER A 136 -30.26 47.40 -18.97
N PRO A 137 -29.28 46.59 -18.51
CA PRO A 137 -28.46 46.97 -17.37
C PRO A 137 -27.37 47.97 -17.80
N VAL A 138 -27.64 49.27 -17.67
CA VAL A 138 -26.58 50.27 -17.52
C VAL A 138 -26.21 50.30 -16.04
N VAL A 139 -25.19 49.53 -15.68
CA VAL A 139 -24.41 49.80 -14.47
C VAL A 139 -22.96 49.90 -14.92
N THR A 140 -22.53 51.14 -15.15
CA THR A 140 -21.12 51.53 -15.20
C THR A 140 -20.44 51.12 -13.89
N PRO A 141 -19.34 50.36 -13.91
CA PRO A 141 -18.52 50.23 -12.72
C PRO A 141 -17.85 51.58 -12.45
N ASN A 142 -18.20 52.17 -11.32
CA ASN A 142 -17.50 53.30 -10.72
C ASN A 142 -16.09 52.81 -10.33
N ILE A 143 -15.10 53.13 -11.15
CA ILE A 143 -13.68 52.88 -10.89
C ILE A 143 -13.27 53.77 -9.71
N ILE A 144 -13.41 53.25 -8.49
CA ILE A 144 -12.71 53.81 -7.34
C ILE A 144 -11.26 53.36 -7.49
N SER A 145 -10.46 54.26 -8.07
CA SER A 145 -9.01 54.25 -8.01
C SER A 145 -8.58 54.49 -6.56
N ALA A 146 -8.77 53.49 -5.71
CA ALA A 146 -8.09 53.40 -4.43
C ALA A 146 -6.69 52.85 -4.73
N THR A 147 -5.68 53.59 -4.29
CA THR A 147 -4.31 53.12 -4.10
C THR A 147 -4.31 51.84 -3.28
N GLU A 148 -4.39 50.69 -3.94
CA GLU A 148 -4.05 49.41 -3.34
C GLU A 148 -2.53 49.35 -3.25
N THR A 149 -2.03 49.50 -2.03
CA THR A 149 -0.77 48.88 -1.61
C THR A 149 -0.73 47.48 -2.22
N PRO A 150 0.32 47.05 -2.93
CA PRO A 150 0.38 45.70 -3.47
C PRO A 150 0.26 44.73 -2.29
N VAL A 151 -0.91 44.14 -2.12
CA VAL A 151 -1.11 43.00 -1.24
C VAL A 151 -0.25 41.93 -1.88
N ALA A 152 0.90 41.66 -1.29
CA ALA A 152 1.74 40.55 -1.70
C ALA A 152 0.85 39.31 -1.65
N VAL A 153 0.44 38.83 -2.82
CA VAL A 153 -0.23 37.54 -2.96
C VAL A 153 0.84 36.52 -2.61
N THR A 154 0.96 36.21 -1.33
CA THR A 154 1.71 35.05 -0.87
C THR A 154 1.10 33.84 -1.55
N ALA A 155 1.92 33.11 -2.29
CA ALA A 155 1.54 31.82 -2.83
C ALA A 155 0.98 30.94 -1.69
N PRO A 156 0.02 30.05 -1.98
CA PRO A 156 -0.45 29.11 -0.96
C PRO A 156 0.74 28.30 -0.43
N VAL A 157 0.72 28.04 0.88
CA VAL A 157 1.73 27.24 1.55
C VAL A 157 1.47 25.77 1.23
N ASP A 158 2.56 25.04 0.97
CA ASP A 158 2.65 23.60 0.73
C ASP A 158 3.86 23.16 1.56
N SER A 159 3.58 22.65 2.76
CA SER A 159 4.56 22.46 3.82
C SER A 159 5.41 21.19 3.64
N ASP A 160 4.87 20.16 2.99
CA ASP A 160 5.55 18.89 2.74
C ASP A 160 6.01 18.71 1.27
N GLY A 161 5.48 19.51 0.35
CA GLY A 161 5.89 19.57 -1.05
C GLY A 161 5.25 18.50 -1.92
N ASP A 162 4.09 17.94 -1.55
CA ASP A 162 3.40 16.91 -2.34
C ASP A 162 2.51 17.48 -3.48
N SER A 163 2.37 18.81 -3.55
CA SER A 163 1.50 19.57 -4.47
C SER A 163 0.05 19.76 -4.01
N LEU A 164 -0.31 19.36 -2.79
CA LEU A 164 -1.46 19.87 -2.06
C LEU A 164 -1.04 21.06 -1.19
N THR A 165 -1.95 22.01 -1.05
CA THR A 165 -1.70 23.15 -0.15
C THR A 165 -2.10 22.79 1.27
N ASP A 166 -1.45 23.38 2.28
CA ASP A 166 -1.78 23.15 3.71
C ASP A 166 -3.29 23.36 3.98
N ALA A 167 -3.91 24.28 3.24
CA ALA A 167 -5.34 24.56 3.34
C ALA A 167 -6.22 23.44 2.75
N GLU A 168 -5.81 22.85 1.63
CA GLU A 168 -6.48 21.68 1.05
C GLU A 168 -6.34 20.48 1.97
N GLU A 169 -5.14 20.19 2.45
CA GLU A 169 -4.87 19.09 3.37
C GLU A 169 -5.65 19.22 4.68
N THR A 170 -5.73 20.43 5.24
CA THR A 170 -6.55 20.71 6.43
C THR A 170 -8.04 20.40 6.18
N ILE A 171 -8.54 20.61 4.96
CA ILE A 171 -9.93 20.28 4.58
C ILE A 171 -10.12 18.78 4.39
N LEU A 172 -9.11 18.08 3.85
CA LEU A 172 -9.11 16.65 3.60
C LEU A 172 -8.89 15.83 4.88
N GLY A 173 -8.24 16.42 5.89
CA GLY A 173 -7.85 15.77 7.13
C GLY A 173 -6.51 15.04 7.04
N THR A 174 -5.75 15.25 5.95
CA THR A 174 -4.38 14.76 5.77
C THR A 174 -3.38 15.59 6.59
N ASN A 175 -2.13 15.14 6.64
CA ASN A 175 -1.11 15.75 7.47
C ASN A 175 -0.21 16.68 6.67
N ILE A 176 -0.34 17.99 6.93
CA ILE A 176 0.43 19.08 6.31
C ILE A 176 1.96 18.96 6.33
N ASN A 177 2.54 17.99 7.03
CA ASN A 177 3.99 17.78 7.08
C ASN A 177 4.42 16.42 6.50
N LEU A 178 3.49 15.65 5.92
CA LEU A 178 3.73 14.31 5.42
C LEU A 178 3.12 14.14 4.03
N ILE A 179 4.00 13.91 3.06
CA ILE A 179 3.64 13.66 1.65
C ILE A 179 2.64 12.50 1.50
N ASP A 180 2.67 11.55 2.42
CA ASP A 180 1.89 10.30 2.44
C ASP A 180 1.33 10.16 3.86
N SER A 181 0.03 10.40 4.02
CA SER A 181 -0.62 10.51 5.32
C SER A 181 -0.97 9.16 5.95
N ASP A 182 -1.16 8.10 5.16
CA ASP A 182 -1.50 6.76 5.64
C ASP A 182 -0.39 5.71 5.49
N PHE A 183 0.73 6.11 4.88
CA PHE A 183 1.99 5.40 4.74
C PHE A 183 1.94 4.17 3.84
N ASP A 184 1.11 4.20 2.81
CA ASP A 184 0.93 3.11 1.87
C ASP A 184 1.90 3.15 0.66
N GLY A 185 2.58 4.29 0.49
CA GLY A 185 3.55 4.54 -0.57
C GLY A 185 3.06 5.40 -1.74
N LEU A 186 1.84 5.93 -1.69
CA LEU A 186 1.34 7.00 -2.56
C LEU A 186 1.32 8.34 -1.82
N SER A 187 1.55 9.44 -2.55
CA SER A 187 1.32 10.76 -1.96
C SER A 187 -0.16 11.10 -1.88
N ASP A 188 -0.56 11.92 -0.90
CA ASP A 188 -1.94 12.37 -0.72
C ASP A 188 -2.45 13.04 -2.02
N TYR A 189 -1.59 13.80 -2.71
CA TYR A 189 -1.85 14.33 -4.04
C TYR A 189 -2.14 13.24 -5.08
N GLU A 190 -1.29 12.21 -5.19
CA GLU A 190 -1.44 11.12 -6.17
C GLU A 190 -2.74 10.37 -5.94
N GLU A 191 -3.04 10.05 -4.70
CA GLU A 191 -4.27 9.40 -4.30
C GLU A 191 -5.50 10.21 -4.69
N LEU A 192 -5.52 11.51 -4.43
CA LEU A 192 -6.68 12.35 -4.72
C LEU A 192 -6.83 12.74 -6.19
N ARG A 193 -5.72 12.95 -6.90
CA ARG A 193 -5.72 13.54 -8.26
C ARG A 193 -5.45 12.52 -9.37
N VAL A 194 -4.78 11.41 -9.06
CA VAL A 194 -4.39 10.39 -10.04
C VAL A 194 -5.24 9.14 -9.91
N TYR A 195 -5.28 8.52 -8.72
CA TYR A 195 -5.92 7.22 -8.52
C TYR A 195 -7.36 7.30 -8.00
N GLY A 196 -7.70 8.40 -7.32
CA GLY A 196 -8.98 8.60 -6.66
C GLY A 196 -9.20 7.67 -5.47
N THR A 197 -8.13 7.29 -4.77
CA THR A 197 -8.12 6.54 -3.51
C THR A 197 -8.32 7.47 -2.32
N ASN A 198 -8.31 6.93 -1.10
CA ASN A 198 -8.50 7.70 0.13
C ASN A 198 -7.17 7.88 0.88
N PRO A 199 -6.63 9.10 0.97
CA PRO A 199 -5.30 9.37 1.56
C PRO A 199 -5.19 9.20 3.08
N LEU A 200 -6.22 8.64 3.70
CA LEU A 200 -6.29 8.34 5.12
C LEU A 200 -6.57 6.85 5.36
N ASN A 201 -6.54 6.04 4.31
CA ASN A 201 -6.86 4.64 4.34
C ASN A 201 -5.96 3.88 3.35
N PRO A 202 -4.97 3.12 3.86
CA PRO A 202 -3.93 2.55 3.02
C PRO A 202 -4.41 1.42 2.10
N ASP A 203 -5.68 1.01 2.20
CA ASP A 203 -6.35 -0.04 1.42
C ASP A 203 -7.78 0.44 1.11
N THR A 204 -7.96 1.17 0.02
CA THR A 204 -9.22 1.87 -0.29
C THR A 204 -10.37 0.93 -0.62
N ASP A 205 -10.09 -0.20 -1.27
CA ASP A 205 -11.11 -1.15 -1.68
C ASP A 205 -11.39 -2.25 -0.64
N GLY A 206 -10.51 -2.38 0.37
CA GLY A 206 -10.64 -3.27 1.51
C GLY A 206 -10.29 -4.72 1.18
N ASP A 207 -9.48 -4.98 0.15
CA ASP A 207 -9.11 -6.32 -0.30
C ASP A 207 -7.82 -6.87 0.36
N SER A 208 -7.25 -6.12 1.31
CA SER A 208 -6.02 -6.40 2.06
C SER A 208 -4.71 -6.19 1.29
N TYR A 209 -4.74 -5.50 0.16
CA TYR A 209 -3.56 -4.95 -0.50
C TYR A 209 -3.54 -3.43 -0.32
N HIS A 210 -2.33 -2.86 -0.20
CA HIS A 210 -2.22 -1.41 -0.07
C HIS A 210 -2.34 -0.75 -1.45
N ASP A 211 -2.98 0.42 -1.54
CA ASP A 211 -3.21 1.11 -2.81
C ASP A 211 -1.88 1.37 -3.53
N GLY A 212 -0.84 1.78 -2.80
CA GLY A 212 0.51 1.99 -3.33
C GLY A 212 1.21 0.72 -3.79
N ASP A 213 1.00 -0.41 -3.13
CA ASP A 213 1.51 -1.71 -3.58
C ASP A 213 0.80 -2.15 -4.87
N GLU A 214 -0.50 -1.96 -4.96
CA GLU A 214 -1.28 -2.26 -6.15
C GLU A 214 -0.84 -1.41 -7.35
N VAL A 215 -0.75 -0.09 -7.16
CA VAL A 215 -0.29 0.85 -8.20
C VAL A 215 1.08 0.47 -8.74
N LYS A 216 2.02 0.17 -7.84
CA LYS A 216 3.38 -0.22 -8.22
C LYS A 216 3.43 -1.53 -9.00
N ASN A 217 2.49 -2.44 -8.76
CA ASN A 217 2.39 -3.72 -9.46
C ASN A 217 1.42 -3.68 -10.67
N GLY A 218 0.78 -2.54 -10.94
CA GLY A 218 -0.16 -2.38 -12.05
C GLY A 218 -1.55 -2.96 -11.78
N TYR A 219 -1.98 -3.01 -10.52
CA TYR A 219 -3.33 -3.39 -10.10
C TYR A 219 -4.16 -2.18 -9.70
N ASN A 220 -5.47 -2.27 -9.90
CA ASN A 220 -6.41 -1.17 -9.65
C ASN A 220 -6.70 -1.01 -8.15
N PRO A 221 -6.31 0.11 -7.52
CA PRO A 221 -6.42 0.31 -6.05
C PRO A 221 -7.86 0.61 -5.56
N LYS A 222 -8.86 0.38 -6.41
CA LYS A 222 -10.27 0.69 -6.12
C LYS A 222 -11.18 -0.50 -6.37
N GLY A 223 -10.58 -1.66 -6.62
CA GLY A 223 -11.30 -2.87 -6.94
C GLY A 223 -10.48 -3.79 -7.81
N VAL A 224 -10.89 -5.04 -7.84
CA VAL A 224 -10.28 -6.11 -8.64
C VAL A 224 -9.91 -5.70 -10.09
N GLY A 225 -8.68 -6.00 -10.49
CA GLY A 225 -8.22 -5.87 -11.88
C GLY A 225 -6.85 -5.24 -12.03
N ALA A 226 -6.39 -5.11 -13.28
CA ALA A 226 -5.19 -4.34 -13.61
C ALA A 226 -5.54 -2.86 -13.84
N LEU A 227 -4.58 -1.96 -13.58
CA LEU A 227 -4.63 -0.52 -13.85
C LEU A 227 -4.69 -0.18 -15.34
#